data_AF-A0A318KD16-F1
#
_entry.id   AF-A0A318KD16-F1
#
_cell.length_a   1.000
_cell.length_b   1.000
_cell.length_c   1.000
_cell.angle_alpha   90.00
_cell.angle_beta   90.00
_cell.angle_gamma   90.00
#
_symmetry.space_group_name_H-M   'P 1'
#
loop_
_entity.id
_entity.type
_entity.pdbx_description
1 polymer ?
#
loop_
_entity_poly.entity_id
_entity_poly.type
_entity_poly.pdbx_seq_one_letter_code
_entity_poly.pdbx_strand_id
1 'polypeptide(L)'
;MRKSLPRVLVAAVFAGSIGLGAAGLPAAAAAPSIYEPSITPCGHLFRTPFEPARPEASAYWSPFGTADIVCYDAGFGVSYYQRDPSGQWHAMNQLIPGNYFINIFGYGHLPA
;
A
#
# COMPACT_ATOMS: atom_id res chain seq x y z
N MET A 1 -19.02 43.62 35.43
CA MET A 1 -17.96 43.17 36.35
C MET A 1 -18.05 41.66 36.50
N ARG A 2 -16.91 40.97 36.34
CA ARG A 2 -16.71 39.53 36.53
C ARG A 2 -16.77 39.13 38.02
N LYS A 3 -16.95 37.81 38.22
CA LYS A 3 -16.61 36.94 39.39
C LYS A 3 -17.88 36.43 40.09
N SER A 4 -18.07 35.14 40.40
CA SER A 4 -17.24 33.92 40.27
C SER A 4 -18.10 32.73 40.76
N LEU A 5 -18.00 31.57 40.10
CA LEU A 5 -18.52 30.28 40.58
C LEU A 5 -17.68 29.72 41.75
N PRO A 6 -18.29 28.90 42.63
CA PRO A 6 -17.81 27.52 42.83
C PRO A 6 -18.99 26.52 42.92
N ARG A 7 -19.04 25.43 42.13
CA ARG A 7 -18.43 24.09 42.32
C ARG A 7 -18.73 23.41 43.67
N VAL A 8 -19.78 22.58 43.73
CA VAL A 8 -19.89 21.26 44.43
C VAL A 8 -21.09 20.52 43.77
N LEU A 9 -20.93 19.58 42.84
CA LEU A 9 -20.53 18.17 42.94
C LEU A 9 -21.57 17.27 43.65
N VAL A 10 -22.50 16.67 42.89
CA VAL A 10 -23.13 15.38 43.25
C VAL A 10 -23.28 14.53 42.00
N ALA A 11 -22.80 13.30 42.12
CA ALA A 11 -22.68 12.27 41.11
C ALA A 11 -24.02 11.74 40.61
N ALA A 12 -24.09 11.42 39.32
CA ALA A 12 -24.98 10.41 38.79
C ALA A 12 -24.18 9.48 37.88
N VAL A 13 -23.79 8.35 38.45
CA VAL A 13 -23.15 7.22 37.78
C VAL A 13 -24.18 6.61 36.82
N PHE A 14 -24.07 6.91 35.53
CA PHE A 14 -24.67 6.07 34.50
C PHE A 14 -23.66 5.00 34.12
N ALA A 15 -23.65 3.92 34.92
CA ALA A 15 -23.08 2.64 34.52
C ALA A 15 -23.99 2.02 33.45
N GLY A 16 -23.93 2.60 32.25
CA GLY A 16 -24.40 1.98 31.02
C GLY A 16 -23.23 1.20 30.45
N SER A 17 -23.34 -0.12 30.49
CA SER A 17 -22.44 -1.10 29.88
C SER A 17 -22.22 -0.81 28.39
N ILE A 18 -21.25 0.04 28.07
CA ILE A 18 -20.63 0.07 26.74
C ILE A 18 -19.62 -1.06 26.75
N GLY A 19 -19.93 -2.10 25.99
CA GLY A 19 -19.14 -3.33 25.93
C GLY A 19 -17.65 -3.04 25.79
N LEU A 20 -16.90 -3.38 26.84
CA LEU A 20 -15.51 -3.76 26.72
C LEU A 20 -15.46 -4.96 25.77
N GLY A 21 -14.95 -4.77 24.55
CA GLY A 21 -14.68 -5.91 23.68
C GLY A 21 -14.59 -5.65 22.18
N ALA A 22 -14.06 -4.52 21.71
CA ALA A 22 -13.61 -4.40 20.31
C ALA A 22 -12.53 -3.32 20.10
N ALA A 23 -11.76 -2.99 21.15
CA ALA A 23 -10.59 -2.14 20.97
C ALA A 23 -9.48 -2.96 20.30
N GLY A 24 -9.42 -2.87 18.96
CA GLY A 24 -8.16 -2.87 18.22
C GLY A 24 -7.34 -4.15 18.20
N LEU A 25 -7.97 -5.33 18.04
CA LEU A 25 -7.21 -6.45 17.49
C LEU A 25 -6.98 -6.15 16.01
N PRO A 26 -5.73 -6.24 15.48
CA PRO A 26 -5.52 -6.15 14.05
C PRO A 26 -6.38 -7.23 13.41
N ALA A 27 -7.29 -6.81 12.52
CA ALA A 27 -8.01 -7.77 11.70
C ALA A 27 -6.94 -8.62 11.02
N ALA A 28 -6.91 -9.91 11.32
CA ALA A 28 -6.05 -10.85 10.61
C ALA A 28 -6.57 -10.87 9.17
N ALA A 29 -5.97 -10.05 8.31
CA ALA A 29 -6.25 -10.08 6.89
C ALA A 29 -5.91 -11.48 6.38
N ALA A 30 -6.82 -12.07 5.60
CA ALA A 30 -6.54 -13.34 4.96
C ALA A 30 -5.25 -13.24 4.14
N ALA A 31 -4.43 -14.29 4.17
CA ALA A 31 -3.28 -14.33 3.29
C ALA A 31 -3.75 -14.27 1.82
N PRO A 32 -3.06 -13.52 0.95
CA PRO A 32 -3.43 -13.44 -0.45
C PRO A 32 -3.43 -14.83 -1.10
N SER A 33 -4.28 -15.02 -2.09
CA SER A 33 -4.34 -16.25 -2.89
C SER A 33 -4.66 -15.93 -4.33
N ILE A 34 -4.53 -16.90 -5.23
CA ILE A 34 -4.93 -16.74 -6.63
C ILE A 34 -6.38 -16.34 -6.83
N TYR A 35 -7.26 -16.67 -5.87
CA TYR A 35 -8.67 -16.33 -5.93
C TYR A 35 -8.97 -14.96 -5.32
N GLU A 36 -8.09 -14.49 -4.44
CA GLU A 36 -8.21 -13.21 -3.72
C GLU A 36 -6.83 -12.55 -3.67
N PRO A 37 -6.33 -12.01 -4.80
CA PRO A 37 -5.02 -11.38 -4.84
C PRO A 37 -5.07 -9.99 -4.18
N SER A 38 -3.97 -9.63 -3.52
CA SER A 38 -3.76 -8.28 -2.99
C SER A 38 -3.08 -7.41 -4.03
N ILE A 39 -3.67 -6.25 -4.32
CA ILE A 39 -3.13 -5.26 -5.27
C ILE A 39 -2.99 -3.93 -4.56
N THR A 40 -1.75 -3.45 -4.42
CA THR A 40 -1.47 -2.20 -3.70
C THR A 40 -0.52 -1.30 -4.50
N PRO A 41 -0.69 0.04 -4.46
CA PRO A 41 0.28 0.94 -5.06
C PRO A 41 1.63 0.83 -4.37
N CYS A 42 2.71 0.64 -5.13
CA CYS A 42 4.05 0.50 -4.53
C CYS A 42 5.19 1.11 -5.34
N GLY A 43 4.90 2.08 -6.21
CA GLY A 43 5.92 2.84 -6.95
C GLY A 43 6.98 3.53 -6.06
N HIS A 44 6.67 3.79 -4.79
CA HIS A 44 7.63 4.36 -3.82
C HIS A 44 8.82 3.45 -3.50
N LEU A 45 8.71 2.13 -3.76
CA LEU A 45 9.79 1.16 -3.61
C LEU A 45 10.82 1.24 -4.75
N PHE A 46 10.54 2.05 -5.77
CA PHE A 46 11.35 2.18 -6.96
C PHE A 46 11.77 3.63 -7.15
N ARG A 47 12.91 3.78 -7.82
CA ARG A 47 13.42 5.06 -8.31
C ARG A 47 13.83 4.92 -9.77
N THR A 48 13.67 5.98 -10.53
CA THR A 48 14.28 6.02 -11.86
C THR A 48 15.82 6.12 -11.73
N PRO A 49 16.57 5.77 -12.78
CA PRO A 49 18.04 5.93 -12.79
C PRO A 49 18.49 7.39 -12.71
N PHE A 50 17.60 8.33 -13.02
CA PHE A 50 17.86 9.77 -13.03
C PHE A 50 17.54 10.45 -11.69
N GLU A 51 16.84 9.75 -10.79
CA GLU A 51 16.59 10.22 -9.44
C GLU A 51 17.82 10.03 -8.54
N PRO A 52 18.00 10.90 -7.53
CA PRO A 52 18.98 10.67 -6.48
C PRO A 52 18.83 9.29 -5.84
N ALA A 53 19.96 8.69 -5.47
CA ALA A 53 19.98 7.38 -4.82
C ALA A 53 19.18 7.43 -3.51
N ARG A 54 18.23 6.50 -3.38
CA ARG A 54 17.46 6.24 -2.15
C ARG A 54 17.79 4.82 -1.70
N PRO A 55 18.40 4.62 -0.52
CA PRO A 55 18.88 3.29 -0.09
C PRO A 55 17.81 2.20 -0.13
N GLU A 56 16.58 2.56 0.23
CA GLU A 56 15.45 1.63 0.32
C GLU A 56 14.75 1.39 -1.03
N ALA A 57 15.15 2.09 -2.11
CA ALA A 57 14.46 2.03 -3.40
C ALA A 57 15.31 1.35 -4.48
N SER A 58 14.71 0.34 -5.12
CA SER A 58 15.33 -0.35 -6.26
C SER A 58 15.36 0.55 -7.50
N ALA A 59 16.40 0.43 -8.31
CA ALA A 59 16.46 1.11 -9.60
C ALA A 59 15.47 0.45 -10.58
N TYR A 60 14.65 1.25 -11.24
CA TYR A 60 13.67 0.78 -12.21
C TYR A 60 13.79 1.51 -13.55
N TRP A 61 14.01 0.72 -14.61
CA TRP A 61 14.20 1.19 -15.97
C TRP A 61 12.88 1.12 -16.74
N SER A 62 12.22 2.27 -16.88
CA SER A 62 10.99 2.43 -17.65
C SER A 62 10.92 3.84 -18.26
N PRO A 63 10.37 3.99 -19.48
CA PRO A 63 10.09 5.30 -20.07
C PRO A 63 8.95 6.05 -19.36
N PHE A 64 8.19 5.37 -18.49
CA PHE A 64 7.00 5.93 -17.82
C PHE A 64 7.27 6.37 -16.37
N GLY A 65 8.53 6.29 -15.93
CA GLY A 65 8.91 6.60 -14.55
C GLY A 65 8.47 5.51 -13.57
N THR A 66 8.11 5.90 -12.35
CA THR A 66 7.71 4.98 -11.25
C THR A 66 6.25 5.13 -10.83
N ALA A 67 5.50 6.01 -11.51
CA ALA A 67 4.06 6.12 -11.30
C ALA A 67 3.34 4.85 -11.77
N ASP A 68 2.15 4.63 -11.19
CA ASP A 68 1.23 3.53 -11.55
C ASP A 68 1.86 2.12 -11.48
N ILE A 69 2.85 1.97 -10.60
CA ILE A 69 3.40 0.68 -10.21
C ILE A 69 2.55 0.09 -9.08
N VAL A 70 2.14 -1.16 -9.25
CA VAL A 70 1.42 -1.95 -8.26
C VAL A 70 2.23 -3.18 -7.84
N CYS A 71 2.06 -3.53 -6.57
CA CYS A 71 2.49 -4.78 -5.98
C CYS A 71 1.31 -5.73 -6.05
N TYR A 72 1.52 -6.86 -6.72
CA TYR A 72 0.55 -7.93 -6.92
C TYR A 72 1.00 -9.15 -6.12
N ASP A 73 0.20 -9.57 -5.15
CA ASP A 73 0.46 -10.78 -4.37
C ASP A 73 -0.74 -11.73 -4.49
N ALA A 74 -0.52 -12.89 -5.10
CA ALA A 74 -1.49 -13.96 -5.25
C ALA A 74 -1.17 -15.18 -4.34
N GLY A 75 -0.37 -14.99 -3.29
CA GLY A 75 0.00 -16.05 -2.34
C GLY A 75 1.25 -16.84 -2.72
N PHE A 76 1.95 -16.46 -3.81
CA PHE A 76 3.19 -17.08 -4.26
C PHE A 76 4.41 -16.14 -4.19
N GLY A 77 4.23 -14.95 -3.64
CA GLY A 77 5.22 -13.89 -3.61
C GLY A 77 4.75 -12.65 -4.38
N VAL A 78 5.39 -11.52 -4.08
CA VAL A 78 5.04 -10.23 -4.66
C VAL A 78 5.66 -10.09 -6.05
N SER A 79 4.80 -9.88 -7.05
CA SER A 79 5.18 -9.44 -8.40
C SER A 79 4.90 -7.95 -8.55
N TYR A 80 5.63 -7.29 -9.45
CA TYR A 80 5.46 -5.85 -9.69
C TYR A 80 5.02 -5.61 -11.13
N TYR A 81 4.04 -4.72 -11.29
CA TYR A 81 3.50 -4.35 -12.58
C TYR A 81 3.39 -2.84 -12.70
N GLN A 82 3.66 -2.29 -13.88
CA GLN A 82 3.44 -0.89 -14.19
C GLN A 82 2.34 -0.74 -15.23
N ARG A 83 1.40 0.20 -15.01
CA ARG A 83 0.48 0.63 -16.05
C ARG A 83 1.12 1.74 -16.89
N ASP A 84 1.10 1.60 -18.21
CA ASP A 84 1.53 2.66 -19.11
C ASP A 84 0.43 3.74 -19.29
N PRO A 85 0.76 4.90 -19.90
CA PRO A 85 -0.23 5.94 -20.17
C PRO A 85 -1.36 5.53 -21.13
N SER A 86 -1.19 4.45 -21.90
CA SER A 86 -2.23 3.91 -22.78
C SER A 86 -3.17 2.94 -22.06
N GLY A 87 -2.87 2.61 -20.80
CA GLY A 87 -3.64 1.73 -19.94
C GLY A 87 -3.19 0.27 -19.98
N GLN A 88 -2.14 -0.09 -20.73
CA GLN A 88 -1.58 -1.44 -20.75
C GLN A 88 -0.77 -1.74 -19.49
N TRP A 89 -0.85 -2.98 -19.02
CA TRP A 89 -0.08 -3.45 -17.88
C TRP A 89 1.18 -4.16 -18.33
N HIS A 90 2.30 -3.83 -17.71
CA HIS A 90 3.60 -4.39 -18.02
C HIS A 90 4.17 -5.07 -16.78
N ALA A 91 4.62 -6.33 -16.93
CA ALA A 91 5.38 -6.99 -15.88
C ALA A 91 6.72 -6.27 -15.68
N MET A 92 7.16 -6.12 -14.44
CA MET A 92 8.49 -5.62 -14.10
C MET A 92 9.39 -6.80 -13.75
N ASN A 93 10.48 -6.97 -14.49
CA ASN A 93 11.41 -8.06 -14.30
C ASN A 93 12.67 -7.58 -13.59
N GLN A 94 13.21 -8.40 -12.70
CA GLN A 94 14.50 -8.11 -12.06
C GLN A 94 15.63 -8.69 -12.92
N LEU A 95 16.60 -7.85 -13.30
CA LEU A 95 17.79 -8.28 -14.04
C LEU A 95 18.90 -8.76 -13.10
N ILE A 96 19.18 -7.94 -12.09
CA ILE A 96 20.08 -8.24 -10.97
C ILE A 96 19.43 -7.71 -9.69
N PRO A 97 19.85 -8.16 -8.49
CA PRO A 97 19.29 -7.66 -7.24
C PRO A 97 19.24 -6.12 -7.20
N GLY A 98 18.06 -5.59 -6.88
CA GLY A 98 17.80 -4.14 -6.80
C GLY A 98 17.69 -3.39 -8.13
N ASN A 99 17.73 -4.07 -9.28
CA ASN A 99 17.59 -3.45 -10.61
C ASN A 99 16.49 -4.15 -11.42
N TYR A 100 15.43 -3.39 -11.72
CA TYR A 100 14.25 -3.86 -12.43
C TYR A 100 14.08 -3.14 -13.77
N PHE A 101 13.42 -3.77 -14.72
CA PHE A 101 13.09 -3.16 -16.01
C PHE A 101 11.67 -3.53 -16.44
N ILE A 102 11.06 -2.67 -17.24
CA ILE A 102 9.73 -2.89 -17.80
C ILE A 102 9.75 -3.97 -18.89
N ASN A 103 8.79 -4.89 -18.89
CA ASN A 103 8.52 -5.72 -20.05
C ASN A 103 7.83 -4.90 -21.14
N ILE A 104 8.40 -4.85 -22.34
CA ILE A 104 7.84 -4.10 -23.46
C ILE A 104 6.49 -4.63 -23.94
N PHE A 105 6.20 -5.90 -23.69
CA PHE A 105 4.91 -6.49 -24.01
C PHE A 105 3.91 -6.19 -22.89
N GLY A 106 2.85 -5.47 -23.27
CA GLY A 106 1.75 -5.11 -22.37
C GLY A 106 0.60 -6.10 -22.44
N TYR A 107 -0.21 -6.09 -21.38
CA TYR A 107 -1.46 -6.85 -21.25
C TYR A 107 -2.63 -5.89 -21.06
N GLY A 108 -3.78 -6.20 -21.66
CA GLY A 108 -5.00 -5.41 -21.45
C GLY A 108 -5.58 -5.48 -20.03
N HIS A 109 -5.06 -6.37 -19.19
CA HIS A 109 -5.46 -6.57 -17.79
C HIS A 109 -4.24 -6.99 -16.95
N LEU A 110 -4.32 -6.82 -15.64
CA LEU A 110 -3.33 -7.39 -14.72
C LEU A 110 -3.42 -8.92 -14.82
N PRO A 111 -2.31 -9.63 -15.10
CA PRO A 111 -2.31 -11.09 -15.11
C PRO A 111 -2.73 -11.60 -13.74
N ALA A 112 -3.81 -12.41 -13.71
CA ALA A 112 -4.27 -13.10 -12.51
C ALA A 112 -3.31 -14.24 -12.13
#